data_AF-A0A0H5CD52-F1
#
_entry.id   AF-A0A0H5CD52-F1
#
_cell.length_a   1.000
_cell.length_b   1.000
_cell.length_c   1.000
_cell.angle_alpha   90.00
_cell.angle_beta   90.00
_cell.angle_gamma   90.00
#
_symmetry.space_group_name_H-M   'P 1'
#
loop_
_entity.id
_entity.type
_entity.pdbx_description
1 polymer ?
#
loop_
_entity_poly.entity_id
_entity_poly.type
_entity_poly.pdbx_seq_one_letter_code
_entity_poly.pdbx_strand_id
1 'polypeptide(L)' 'MCYADTVTNDDGTATALCYCGWSADHATPEAADTDAERHQTAAESLFAA' A
#
# COMPACT_ATOMS: atom_id res chain seq x y z
N MET A 1 -2.48 5.15 13.07
CA MET A 1 -2.23 5.83 11.78
C MET A 1 -1.27 4.97 10.98
N CYS A 2 -1.82 4.15 10.09
CA CYS A 2 -1.02 3.41 9.12
C CYS A 2 -1.00 4.25 7.85
N TYR A 3 0.13 4.86 7.54
CA TYR A 3 0.34 5.54 6.27
C TYR A 3 0.95 4.51 5.31
N ALA A 4 0.43 4.42 4.09
CA ALA A 4 0.99 3.57 3.05
C ALA A 4 1.33 4.40 1.82
N ASP A 5 2.33 3.96 1.08
CA ASP A 5 2.91 4.64 -0.06
C ASP A 5 3.22 3.61 -1.15
N THR A 6 3.50 4.10 -2.35
CA THR A 6 3.87 3.28 -3.50
C THR A 6 5.23 3.69 -4.06
N VAL A 7 6.02 2.69 -4.44
CA VAL A 7 7.29 2.86 -5.13
C VAL A 7 7.22 2.15 -6.46
N THR A 8 7.38 2.89 -7.56
CA THR A 8 7.53 2.31 -8.88
C THR A 8 8.96 1.80 -9.06
N ASN A 9 9.09 0.55 -9.49
CA ASN A 9 10.35 -0.10 -9.77
C ASN A 9 10.81 0.15 -11.21
N ASP A 10 12.11 0.03 -11.46
CA ASP A 10 12.70 0.25 -12.79
C ASP A 10 12.21 -0.74 -13.86
N ASP A 11 11.63 -1.88 -13.46
CA ASP A 11 11.07 -2.91 -14.34
C ASP A 11 9.59 -2.66 -14.69
N GLY A 12 9.00 -1.57 -14.22
CA GLY A 12 7.59 -1.21 -14.45
C GLY A 12 6.61 -1.85 -13.46
N THR A 13 7.09 -2.67 -12.53
CA THR A 13 6.30 -3.11 -11.37
C THR A 13 6.24 -2.00 -10.32
N ALA A 14 5.43 -2.19 -9.28
CA ALA A 14 5.40 -1.29 -8.15
C ALA A 14 5.18 -2.03 -6.83
N THR A 15 5.74 -1.48 -5.76
CA THR A 15 5.62 -2.01 -4.41
C THR A 15 4.76 -1.06 -3.58
N ALA A 16 3.69 -1.59 -3.00
CA ALA A 16 2.93 -0.93 -1.94
C ALA A 16 3.62 -1.20 -0.60
N LEU A 17 3.81 -0.18 0.22
CA LEU A 17 4.42 -0.33 1.54
C LEU A 17 3.68 0.50 2.59
N CYS A 18 3.57 -0.02 3.80
CA CYS A 18 3.01 0.66 4.97
C CYS A 18 4.08 0.82 6.03
N TYR A 19 4.11 1.96 6.71
CA TYR A 19 5.00 2.20 7.86
C TYR A 19 4.73 1.27 9.06
N CYS A 20 3.63 0.50 9.00
CA CYS A 20 3.29 -0.57 9.91
C CYS A 20 4.06 -1.89 9.65
N GLY A 21 4.89 -1.95 8.60
CA GLY A 21 5.70 -3.11 8.24
C GLY A 21 5.06 -4.04 7.20
N TRP A 22 3.89 -3.67 6.66
CA TRP A 22 3.27 -4.38 5.54
C TRP A 22 3.87 -3.92 4.21
N SER A 23 4.04 -4.86 3.28
CA SER A 23 4.42 -4.55 1.89
C SER A 23 3.86 -5.60 0.93
N ALA A 24 3.56 -5.19 -0.31
CA ALA A 24 3.10 -6.06 -1.37
C ALA A 24 3.61 -5.57 -2.74
N ASP A 25 4.06 -6.49 -3.59
CA ASP A 25 4.51 -6.20 -4.95
C ASP A 25 3.37 -6.41 -5.96
N HIS A 26 3.31 -5.53 -6.96
CA HIS A 26 2.25 -5.49 -7.96
C HIS A 26 2.80 -5.25 -9.36
N ALA A 27 2.13 -5.79 -10.36
CA ALA A 27 2.55 -5.70 -11.76
C ALA A 27 2.46 -4.29 -12.35
N THR A 28 1.66 -3.39 -11.76
CA THR A 28 1.52 -1.99 -12.20
C THR A 28 1.44 -1.04 -10.99
N PRO A 29 1.83 0.24 -11.17
CA PRO A 29 1.67 1.28 -10.15
C PRO A 29 0.24 1.43 -9.65
N GLU A 30 -0.75 1.35 -10.53
CA GLU A 30 -2.17 1.53 -10.18
C GLU A 30 -2.68 0.41 -9.26
N ALA A 31 -2.19 -0.82 -9.46
CA ALA A 31 -2.53 -1.95 -8.61
C ALA A 31 -1.91 -1.80 -7.21
N ALA A 32 -0.65 -1.35 -7.13
CA ALA A 32 0.00 -1.04 -5.86
C ALA A 32 -0.71 0.09 -5.11
N ASP A 33 -1.12 1.13 -5.82
CA ASP A 33 -1.78 2.31 -5.25
C ASP A 33 -3.14 1.96 -4.65
N THR A 34 -3.94 1.20 -5.41
CA THR A 34 -5.23 0.68 -4.93
C THR A 34 -5.08 -0.16 -3.66
N ASP A 35 -4.05 -1.00 -3.59
CA ASP A 35 -3.81 -1.87 -2.44
C ASP A 35 -3.27 -1.08 -1.23
N ALA A 36 -2.42 -0.08 -1.46
CA ALA A 36 -1.96 0.85 -0.44
C ALA A 36 -3.14 1.64 0.18
N GLU A 37 -4.02 2.22 -0.64
CA GLU A 37 -5.23 2.93 -0.17
C GLU A 37 -6.16 2.01 0.63
N ARG A 38 -6.38 0.79 0.12
CA ARG A 38 -7.21 -0.21 0.79
C ARG A 38 -6.62 -0.59 2.15
N HIS A 39 -5.31 -0.80 2.23
CA HIS A 39 -4.64 -1.14 3.47
C HIS A 39 -4.74 -0.02 4.50
N GLN A 40 -4.52 1.23 4.07
CA GLN A 40 -4.69 2.41 4.92
C GLN A 40 -6.11 2.48 5.50
N THR A 41 -7.12 2.38 4.64
CA THR A 41 -8.53 2.45 5.03
C THR A 41 -8.91 1.32 5.99
N ALA A 42 -8.45 0.09 5.73
CA ALA A 42 -8.70 -1.06 6.59
C ALA A 42 -8.04 -0.90 7.97
N ALA A 43 -6.81 -0.39 8.00
CA ALA A 43 -6.11 -0.10 9.25
C ALA A 43 -6.79 1.01 10.05
N GLU A 44 -7.24 2.08 9.40
CA GLU A 44 -8.02 3.15 10.07
C GLU A 44 -9.34 2.62 10.65
N SER A 45 -10.04 1.76 9.92
CA SER A 45 -11.28 1.14 10.41
C SER A 45 -11.07 0.22 11.62
N LEU A 46 -9.86 -0.35 11.80
CA LEU A 46 -9.51 -1.22 12.92
C LEU A 46 -9.24 -0.45 14.22
N PHE A 47 -8.91 0.84 14.13
CA PHE A 47 -8.68 1.71 15.29
C PHE A 47 -9.90 2.59 15.64
N ALA A 48 -11.01 2.46 14.91
CA ALA A 48 -12.25 3.22 15.12
C ALA A 48 -13.38 2.43 15.82
N ALA A 49 -13.10 1.21 16.29
CA ALA A 49 -14.03 0.33 17.02
C ALA A 49 -13.59 0.14 18.48
#